data_AF-A0A3P5XSH1-F1
#
_entry.id   AF-A0A3P5XSH1-F1
#
_cell.length_a   1.000
_cell.length_b   1.000
_cell.length_c   1.000
_cell.angle_alpha   90.00
_cell.angle_beta   90.00
_cell.angle_gamma   90.00
#
_symmetry.space_group_name_H-M   'P 1'
#
loop_
_entity.id
_entity.type
_entity.pdbx_description
1 polymer ?
#
loop_
_entity_poly.entity_id
_entity_poly.type
_entity_poly.pdbx_seq_one_letter_code
_entity_poly.pdbx_strand_id
1 'polypeptide(L)'
;MSDFRTLLAEMRRPGILMRAVRFGLADYQRQHMLKRLAPEETRPERILPRLFETEARLEETRQRGDANYSIRDHIEVLVTLVAETRAWYRPTAVQAG
;
A
#
# COMPACT_ATOMS: atom_id res chain seq x y z
N MET A 1 10.77 -14.88 -5.87
CA MET A 1 9.48 -14.15 -5.82
C MET A 1 9.41 -13.48 -4.46
N SER A 2 9.50 -12.15 -4.40
CA SER A 2 9.31 -11.43 -3.13
C SER A 2 7.89 -11.66 -2.64
N ASP A 3 7.75 -12.29 -1.47
CA ASP A 3 6.43 -12.52 -0.89
C ASP A 3 5.95 -11.25 -0.16
N PHE A 4 5.43 -10.31 -0.95
CA PHE A 4 4.88 -9.06 -0.44
C PHE A 4 3.69 -9.26 0.51
N ARG A 5 3.02 -10.44 0.51
CA ARG A 5 1.98 -10.73 1.50
C ARG A 5 2.57 -10.98 2.88
N THR A 6 3.66 -11.74 2.94
CA THR A 6 4.37 -11.97 4.19
C THR A 6 4.90 -10.65 4.75
N LEU A 7 5.54 -9.82 3.91
CA LEU A 7 6.00 -8.49 4.31
C LEU A 7 4.87 -7.60 4.85
N LEU A 8 3.72 -7.56 4.16
CA LEU A 8 2.55 -6.79 4.60
C LEU A 8 1.98 -7.33 5.93
N ALA A 9 1.98 -8.64 6.13
CA ALA A 9 1.46 -9.28 7.34
C ALA A 9 2.35 -9.03 8.58
N GLU A 10 3.65 -8.86 8.37
CA GLU A 10 4.62 -8.57 9.45
C GLU A 10 4.57 -7.10 9.92
N MET A 11 3.98 -6.20 9.12
CA MET A 11 3.83 -4.79 9.50
C MET A 11 2.94 -4.63 10.73
N ARG A 12 3.47 -3.96 11.76
CA ARG A 12 2.72 -3.59 12.96
C ARG A 12 2.27 -2.14 12.86
N ARG A 13 0.96 -1.93 12.70
CA ARG A 13 0.36 -0.58 12.57
C ARG A 13 -0.71 -0.34 13.61
N PRO A 14 -0.90 0.92 14.05
CA PRO A 14 -2.03 1.28 14.91
C PRO A 14 -3.36 0.80 14.31
N GLY A 15 -4.17 0.11 15.12
CA GLY A 15 -5.42 -0.51 14.65
C GLY A 15 -6.41 0.48 14.03
N ILE A 16 -6.37 1.75 14.45
CA ILE A 16 -7.21 2.81 13.86
C ILE A 16 -6.84 3.10 12.40
N LEU A 17 -5.56 3.08 12.03
CA LEU A 17 -5.13 3.25 10.63
C LEU A 17 -5.66 2.09 9.80
N MET A 18 -5.49 0.86 10.27
CA MET A 18 -5.97 -0.33 9.55
C MET A 18 -7.50 -0.34 9.44
N ARG A 19 -8.23 0.20 10.42
CA ARG A 19 -9.68 0.38 10.33
C ARG A 19 -10.06 1.38 9.23
N ALA A 20 -9.36 2.52 9.14
CA ALA A 20 -9.58 3.49 8.06
C ALA A 20 -9.27 2.90 6.68
N VAL A 21 -8.17 2.14 6.58
CA VAL A 21 -7.79 1.42 5.36
C VAL A 21 -8.89 0.48 4.87
N ARG A 22 -9.55 -0.25 5.79
CA ARG A 22 -10.67 -1.13 5.43
C ARG A 22 -11.81 -0.41 4.71
N PHE A 23 -12.13 0.82 5.12
CA PHE A 23 -13.13 1.65 4.44
C PHE A 23 -12.59 2.18 3.11
N GLY A 24 -11.37 2.73 3.10
CA GLY A 24 -10.77 3.28 1.88
C GLY A 24 -10.55 2.26 0.75
N LEU A 25 -10.45 0.97 1.07
CA LEU A 25 -10.37 -0.09 0.06
C LEU A 25 -11.62 -0.20 -0.82
N ALA A 26 -12.80 0.20 -0.32
CA ALA A 26 -14.04 0.19 -1.11
C ALA A 26 -14.00 1.23 -2.24
N ASP A 27 -13.27 2.33 -2.03
CA ASP A 27 -13.17 3.47 -2.95
C ASP A 27 -11.85 3.47 -3.74
N TYR A 28 -11.07 2.39 -3.67
CA TYR A 28 -9.76 2.34 -4.29
C TYR A 28 -9.83 2.44 -5.82
N GLN A 29 -9.28 3.53 -6.37
CA GLN A 29 -9.14 3.77 -7.80
C GLN A 29 -7.66 3.72 -8.19
N ARG A 30 -7.22 2.57 -8.72
CA ARG A 30 -5.80 2.28 -9.00
C ARG A 30 -5.09 3.40 -9.77
N GLN A 31 -5.68 3.84 -10.88
CA GLN A 31 -5.06 4.85 -11.74
C GLN A 31 -4.87 6.19 -11.01
N HIS A 32 -5.86 6.62 -10.23
CA HIS A 32 -5.79 7.88 -9.49
C HIS A 32 -4.72 7.84 -8.39
N MET A 33 -4.72 6.77 -7.59
CA MET A 33 -3.81 6.62 -6.44
C MET A 33 -2.36 6.43 -6.89
N LEU A 34 -2.12 5.59 -7.90
CA LEU A 34 -0.77 5.36 -8.41
C LEU A 34 -0.20 6.58 -9.14
N LYS A 35 -1.02 7.42 -9.76
CA LYS A 35 -0.54 8.67 -10.38
C LYS A 35 0.24 9.54 -9.38
N ARG A 36 -0.14 9.52 -8.10
CA ARG A 36 0.55 10.27 -7.04
C ARG A 36 1.66 9.46 -6.36
N LEU A 37 1.44 8.18 -6.09
CA LEU A 37 2.33 7.37 -5.25
C LEU A 37 3.41 6.60 -6.01
N ALA A 38 3.17 6.26 -7.28
CA ALA A 38 4.11 5.56 -8.13
C ALA A 38 3.93 6.01 -9.60
N PRO A 39 4.25 7.28 -9.91
CA PRO A 39 4.02 7.82 -11.24
C PRO A 39 4.74 7.00 -12.31
N GLU A 40 4.08 6.82 -13.45
CA GLU A 40 4.56 6.10 -14.64
C GLU A 40 4.85 4.61 -14.43
N GLU A 41 4.59 4.07 -13.23
CA GLU A 41 4.79 2.67 -12.97
C GLU A 41 3.49 1.88 -13.08
N THR A 42 3.56 0.76 -13.81
CA THR A 42 2.42 -0.14 -14.02
C THR A 42 2.69 -1.53 -13.47
N ARG A 43 3.97 -1.89 -13.33
CA ARG A 43 4.44 -3.22 -12.92
C ARG A 43 4.40 -3.36 -11.40
N PRO A 44 3.60 -4.30 -10.85
CA PRO A 44 3.51 -4.50 -9.40
C PRO A 44 4.86 -4.71 -8.71
N GLU A 45 5.82 -5.35 -9.39
CA GLU A 45 7.18 -5.61 -8.88
C GLU A 45 7.97 -4.34 -8.57
N ARG A 46 7.59 -3.22 -9.21
CA ARG A 46 8.21 -1.90 -9.01
C ARG A 46 7.33 -0.98 -8.17
N ILE A 47 6.02 -1.16 -8.22
CA ILE A 47 5.06 -0.40 -7.39
C ILE A 47 5.21 -0.79 -5.91
N LEU A 48 5.17 -2.08 -5.61
CA LEU A 48 5.11 -2.56 -4.23
C LEU A 48 6.33 -2.11 -3.41
N PRO A 49 7.59 -2.26 -3.87
CA PRO A 49 8.74 -1.76 -3.13
C PRO A 49 8.66 -0.26 -2.81
N ARG A 50 8.22 0.57 -3.77
CA ARG A 50 8.05 2.02 -3.57
C ARG A 50 6.97 2.35 -2.53
N LEU A 51 5.88 1.60 -2.53
CA LEU A 51 4.81 1.77 -1.55
C LEU A 51 5.29 1.38 -0.15
N PHE A 52 6.02 0.27 0.01
CA PHE A 52 6.62 -0.11 1.29
C PHE A 52 7.60 0.93 1.82
N GLU A 53 8.48 1.46 0.96
CA GLU A 53 9.43 2.52 1.34
C GLU A 53 8.71 3.81 1.77
N THR A 54 7.70 4.23 1.00
CA THR A 54 6.90 5.42 1.31
C THR A 54 6.16 5.26 2.64
N GLU A 55 5.61 4.07 2.86
CA GLU A 55 4.89 3.72 4.08
C GLU A 55 5.84 3.76 5.29
N ALA A 56 7.02 3.15 5.20
CA ALA A 56 8.00 3.12 6.29
C ALA A 56 8.41 4.54 6.71
N ARG A 57 8.66 5.43 5.73
CA ARG A 57 8.96 6.84 5.99
C ARG A 57 7.82 7.56 6.72
N LEU A 58 6.56 7.30 6.35
CA LEU A 58 5.40 7.89 7.01
C LEU A 58 5.21 7.35 8.43
N GLU A 59 5.51 6.08 8.68
CA GLU A 59 5.48 5.48 10.01
C GLU A 59 6.58 6.04 10.91
N GLU A 60 7.80 6.20 10.41
CA GLU A 60 8.88 6.89 11.15
C GLU A 60 8.49 8.32 11.51
N THR A 61 7.95 9.06 10.54
CA THR A 61 7.47 10.45 10.73
C THR A 61 6.37 10.50 11.81
N ARG A 62 5.43 9.54 11.79
CA ARG A 62 4.38 9.40 12.80
C ARG A 62 4.94 9.13 14.19
N GLN A 63 5.90 8.22 14.30
CA GLN A 63 6.49 7.82 15.59
C GLN A 63 7.28 8.96 16.24
N ARG A 64 7.92 9.82 15.43
CA ARG A 64 8.61 11.02 15.92
C ARG A 64 7.66 12.15 16.33
N GLY A 65 6.37 12.06 16.01
CA GLY A 65 5.41 13.14 16.25
C GLY A 65 5.71 14.39 15.42
N ASP A 66 6.29 14.21 14.23
CA ASP A 66 6.70 15.29 13.34
C ASP A 66 5.48 16.11 12.88
N ALA A 67 5.60 17.44 12.85
CA ALA A 67 4.52 18.34 12.42
C ALA A 67 4.14 18.12 10.95
N ASN A 68 5.04 17.55 10.15
CA ASN A 68 4.78 17.21 8.75
C ASN A 68 4.05 15.86 8.58
N TYR A 69 3.72 15.16 9.65
CA TYR A 69 2.96 13.91 9.55
C TYR A 69 1.55 14.13 9.01
N SER A 70 1.28 13.54 7.86
CA SER A 70 -0.05 13.50 7.25
C SER A 70 -0.69 12.12 7.43
N ILE A 71 -1.68 12.03 8.33
CA ILE A 71 -2.48 10.81 8.50
C ILE A 71 -3.21 10.43 7.21
N ARG A 72 -3.64 11.44 6.43
CA ARG A 72 -4.30 11.23 5.14
C ARG A 72 -3.39 10.49 4.17
N ASP A 73 -2.14 10.93 4.02
CA ASP A 73 -1.20 10.30 3.09
C ASP A 73 -0.80 8.90 3.57
N HIS A 74 -0.69 8.69 4.88
CA HIS A 74 -0.42 7.37 5.45
C HIS A 74 -1.57 6.40 5.12
N ILE A 75 -2.82 6.81 5.35
CA ILE A 75 -3.98 5.98 4.99
C ILE A 75 -3.99 5.69 3.48
N GLU A 76 -3.72 6.67 2.63
CA GLU A 76 -3.73 6.48 1.18
C GLU A 76 -2.67 5.48 0.71
N VAL A 77 -1.45 5.58 1.26
CA VAL A 77 -0.37 4.63 0.97
C VAL A 77 -0.73 3.23 1.45
N LEU A 78 -1.29 3.08 2.65
CA LEU A 78 -1.72 1.77 3.16
C LEU A 78 -2.87 1.17 2.35
N VAL A 79 -3.86 1.97 1.93
CA VAL A 79 -4.94 1.51 1.04
C VAL A 79 -4.35 0.99 -0.27
N THR A 80 -3.46 1.76 -0.89
CA THR A 80 -2.82 1.40 -2.15
C THR A 80 -1.95 0.15 -1.99
N LEU A 81 -1.18 0.06 -0.91
CA LEU A 81 -0.31 -1.09 -0.61
C LEU A 81 -1.14 -2.37 -0.43
N VAL A 82 -2.18 -2.33 0.41
CA VAL A 82 -3.05 -3.50 0.63
C VAL A 82 -3.75 -3.92 -0.66
N ALA A 83 -4.22 -2.97 -1.47
CA ALA A 83 -4.88 -3.27 -2.75
C ALA A 83 -3.92 -3.92 -3.76
N GLU A 84 -2.73 -3.34 -3.97
CA GLU A 84 -1.74 -3.85 -4.92
C GLU A 84 -1.16 -5.19 -4.46
N THR A 85 -0.95 -5.42 -3.15
CA THR A 85 -0.50 -6.73 -2.65
C THR A 85 -1.55 -7.82 -2.86
N ARG A 86 -2.85 -7.49 -2.73
CA ARG A 86 -3.94 -8.44 -3.06
C ARG A 86 -4.00 -8.75 -4.55
N ALA A 87 -3.81 -7.73 -5.40
CA ALA A 87 -3.77 -7.89 -6.85
C ALA A 87 -2.57 -8.75 -7.28
N TRP A 88 -1.40 -8.55 -6.67
CA TRP A 88 -0.18 -9.33 -6.91
C TRP A 88 -0.36 -10.83 -6.66
N TYR A 89 -1.09 -11.19 -5.59
CA TYR A 89 -1.28 -12.59 -5.22
C TYR A 89 -2.46 -13.26 -5.94
N ARG A 90 -3.27 -12.54 -6.72
CA ARG A 90 -4.39 -13.18 -7.42
C ARG A 90 -3.79 -14.32 -8.25
N PRO A 91 -4.05 -15.60 -7.90
CA PRO A 91 -3.50 -16.71 -8.65
C PRO A 91 -3.96 -16.50 -10.07
N THR A 92 -3.05 -16.63 -11.03
CA THR A 92 -3.37 -16.56 -12.45
C THR A 92 -4.41 -17.64 -12.75
N ALA A 93 -5.68 -17.33 -12.55
CA ALA A 93 -6.77 -18.20 -12.90
C ALA A 93 -6.88 -18.11 -14.41
N VAL A 94 -6.52 -19.22 -15.07
CA VAL A 94 -6.72 -19.51 -16.49
C VAL A 94 -5.82 -18.71 -17.44
N GLN A 95 -4.63 -19.28 -17.69
CA GLN A 95 -4.07 -19.36 -19.05
C GLN A 95 -3.82 -20.84 -19.35
N ALA A 96 -4.92 -21.61 -19.43
CA ALA A 96 -4.96 -22.92 -20.05
C ALA A 96 -6.15 -22.88 -21.01
N GLY A 97 -5.85 -22.83 -22.31
CA GLY A 97 -6.76 -22.64 -23.42
C GLY A 97 -5.95 -22.29 -24.64
#